data_AF-A0A5R9LMY6-F1
#
_entry.id   AF-A0A5R9LMY6-F1
#
_cell.length_a   1.000
_cell.length_b   1.000
_cell.length_c   1.000
_cell.angle_alpha   90.00
_cell.angle_beta   90.00
_cell.angle_gamma   90.00
#
_symmetry.space_group_name_H-M   'P 1'
#
loop_
_entity.id
_entity.type
_entity.pdbx_description
1 polymer ?
#
loop_
_entity_poly.entity_id
_entity_poly.type
_entity_poly.pdbx_seq_one_letter_code
_entity_poly.pdbx_strand_id
1 'polypeptide(L)' 'MAKIGDGILDVIDKTVDFMASSQAFLEYLKKSPRLQHIPEDIPADKEALFLRRLEYYRQLYRPACNPQETESER' A
#
# COMPACT_ATOMS: atom_id res chain seq x y z
N MET A 1 14.12 20.28 20.43
CA MET A 1 12.73 20.57 20.83
C MET A 1 11.81 19.80 19.89
N ALA A 2 11.25 18.66 20.33
CA ALA A 2 10.19 17.99 19.57
C ALA A 2 8.87 18.65 19.95
N LYS A 3 8.25 19.35 19.00
CA LYS A 3 6.96 20.02 19.21
C LYS A 3 5.89 18.94 19.27
N ILE A 4 5.06 18.96 20.32
CA ILE A 4 4.10 17.89 20.68
C ILE A 4 3.10 17.56 19.55
N GLY A 5 2.97 18.42 18.53
CA GLY A 5 2.13 18.17 17.35
C GLY A 5 2.82 17.50 16.15
N ASP A 6 4.15 17.41 16.14
CA ASP A 6 4.91 16.86 15.00
C ASP A 6 4.68 15.34 14.87
N GLY A 7 4.66 14.64 16.02
CA GLY A 7 4.46 13.18 16.05
C GLY A 7 3.08 12.70 15.62
N ILE A 8 2.01 13.50 15.77
CA ILE A 8 0.65 13.07 15.38
C ILE A 8 0.48 13.13 13.85
N LEU A 9 0.96 14.19 13.20
CA LEU A 9 1.00 14.28 11.73
C LEU A 9 1.83 13.14 11.13
N ASP A 10 2.96 12.84 11.76
CA ASP A 10 3.88 11.77 11.37
C ASP A 10 3.28 10.37 11.57
N VAL A 11 2.41 10.20 12.58
CA VAL A 11 1.65 8.95 12.81
C VAL A 11 0.54 8.78 11.77
N ILE A 12 -0.20 9.83 11.42
CA ILE A 12 -1.24 9.75 10.39
C ILE A 12 -0.62 9.36 9.05
N ASP A 13 0.51 9.96 8.68
CA ASP A 13 1.20 9.61 7.43
C ASP A 13 1.68 8.15 7.41
N LYS A 14 2.16 7.62 8.54
CA LYS A 14 2.53 6.20 8.68
C LYS A 14 1.32 5.28 8.62
N THR A 15 0.20 5.64 9.24
CA THR A 15 -1.02 4.85 9.19
C THR A 15 -1.58 4.80 7.77
N VAL A 16 -1.58 5.92 7.05
CA VAL A 16 -1.97 5.99 5.63
C VAL A 16 -1.07 5.11 4.77
N ASP A 17 0.23 5.14 5.00
CA ASP A 17 1.21 4.29 4.31
C ASP A 17 1.02 2.79 4.63
N PHE A 18 0.71 2.47 5.89
CA PHE A 18 0.37 1.10 6.31
C PHE A 18 -0.91 0.58 5.67
N MET A 19 -1.96 1.41 5.56
CA MET A 19 -3.21 1.04 4.88
C MET A 19 -2.96 0.83 3.38
N ALA A 20 -2.18 1.71 2.74
CA ALA A 20 -1.84 1.61 1.33
C ALA A 20 -1.04 0.35 1.02
N SER A 21 -0.04 0.02 1.86
CA SER A 21 0.76 -1.20 1.71
C SER A 21 -0.07 -2.45 1.94
N SER A 22 -0.92 -2.48 2.98
CA SER A 22 -1.80 -3.61 3.28
C SER A 22 -2.75 -3.92 2.12
N GLN A 23 -3.35 -2.89 1.51
CA GLN A 23 -4.22 -3.07 0.35
C GLN A 23 -3.47 -3.61 -0.86
N ALA A 24 -2.34 -3.01 -1.23
CA ALA A 24 -1.52 -3.51 -2.34
C ALA A 24 -1.03 -4.95 -2.09
N PHE A 25 -0.74 -5.31 -0.85
CA PHE A 25 -0.33 -6.66 -0.47
C PHE A 25 -1.47 -7.67 -0.58
N LEU A 26 -2.70 -7.33 -0.16
CA LEU A 26 -3.87 -8.19 -0.33
C LEU A 26 -4.23 -8.39 -1.82
N GLU A 27 -4.07 -7.35 -2.65
CA GLU A 27 -4.20 -7.44 -4.10
C GLU A 27 -3.13 -8.38 -4.70
N TYR A 28 -1.89 -8.30 -4.22
CA TYR A 28 -0.80 -9.20 -4.62
C TYR A 28 -1.10 -10.66 -4.26
N LEU A 29 -1.59 -10.91 -3.04
CA LEU A 29 -1.99 -12.25 -2.60
C LEU A 29 -3.25 -12.79 -3.31
N LYS A 30 -3.82 -12.05 -4.27
CA LYS A 30 -5.10 -12.33 -4.94
C LYS A 30 -6.27 -12.54 -3.96
N LYS A 31 -6.13 -12.05 -2.71
CA LYS A 31 -7.18 -12.12 -1.69
C LYS A 31 -8.24 -11.02 -1.88
N SER A 32 -7.92 -9.98 -2.65
CA SER A 32 -8.83 -8.88 -2.94
C SER A 32 -8.68 -8.42 -4.39
N PRO A 33 -9.78 -8.07 -5.08
CA PRO A 33 -9.70 -7.41 -6.38
C PRO A 33 -9.02 -6.05 -6.21
N ARG A 34 -8.42 -5.53 -7.30
CA ARG A 34 -7.83 -4.18 -7.28
C ARG A 34 -8.90 -3.14 -6.99
N LEU A 35 -8.96 -2.69 -5.74
CA LEU A 35 -9.89 -1.67 -5.31
C LEU A 35 -9.23 -0.31 -5.47
N GLN A 36 -9.91 0.61 -6.15
CA GLN A 36 -9.58 2.04 -6.11
C GLN A 36 -10.34 2.74 -4.98
N HIS A 37 -10.93 1.96 -4.07
CA HIS A 37 -11.68 2.47 -2.95
C HIS A 37 -10.72 3.03 -1.89
N ILE A 38 -11.00 4.25 -1.46
CA ILE A 38 -10.31 4.89 -0.35
C ILE A 38 -11.12 4.55 0.91
N PRO A 39 -10.50 3.96 1.95
CA PRO A 39 -11.19 3.71 3.22
C PRO A 39 -11.72 5.01 3.82
N GLU A 40 -12.93 4.97 4.41
CA GLU A 40 -13.52 6.13 5.10
C GLU A 40 -12.68 6.59 6.31
N ASP A 41 -11.83 5.70 6.85
CA ASP A 41 -10.86 6.00 7.90
C ASP A 41 -9.69 6.90 7.45
N ILE A 42 -9.54 7.14 6.13
CA ILE A 42 -8.52 8.05 5.60
C ILE A 42 -9.07 9.48 5.61
N PRO A 43 -8.39 10.43 6.26
CA PRO A 43 -8.83 11.81 6.24
C PRO A 43 -8.67 12.40 4.82
N ALA A 44 -9.62 13.24 4.41
CA ALA A 44 -9.73 13.78 3.05
C ALA A 44 -8.43 14.46 2.54
N ASP A 45 -7.66 15.08 3.43
CA ASP A 45 -6.38 15.72 3.08
C ASP A 45 -5.26 14.72 2.74
N LYS A 46 -5.41 13.45 3.13
CA LYS A 46 -4.43 12.37 2.91
C LYS A 46 -4.86 11.39 1.81
N GLU A 47 -6.01 11.56 1.18
CA GLU A 47 -6.47 10.72 0.08
C GLU A 47 -5.47 10.68 -1.08
N ALA A 48 -4.96 11.84 -1.48
CA ALA A 48 -3.95 11.94 -2.52
C ALA A 48 -2.63 11.25 -2.12
N LEU A 49 -2.26 11.33 -0.84
CA LEU A 49 -1.08 10.64 -0.31
C LEU A 49 -1.29 9.12 -0.35
N PHE A 50 -2.44 8.65 0.10
CA PHE A 50 -2.83 7.24 0.06
C PHE A 50 -2.74 6.67 -1.34
N LEU A 51 -3.34 7.35 -2.34
CA LEU A 51 -3.31 6.88 -3.73
C LEU A 51 -1.88 6.79 -4.29
N ARG A 52 -1.03 7.79 -4.00
CA ARG A 52 0.39 7.74 -4.39
C ARG A 52 1.13 6.58 -3.76
N ARG A 53 0.93 6.36 -2.45
CA ARG A 53 1.56 5.24 -1.73
C ARG A 53 1.03 3.89 -2.20
N LEU A 54 -0.26 3.78 -2.46
CA LEU A 54 -0.90 2.57 -2.96
C LEU A 54 -0.32 2.18 -4.33
N GLU A 55 -0.17 3.14 -5.23
CA GLU A 55 0.46 2.89 -6.54
C GLU A 55 1.93 2.48 -6.39
N TYR A 56 2.68 3.14 -5.52
CA TYR A 56 4.05 2.76 -5.20
C TYR A 56 4.13 1.31 -4.71
N TYR A 57 3.30 0.91 -3.74
CA TYR A 57 3.28 -0.45 -3.22
C TYR A 57 2.78 -1.47 -4.24
N ARG A 58 1.83 -1.11 -5.12
CA ARG A 58 1.42 -1.98 -6.24
C ARG A 58 2.57 -2.23 -7.21
N GLN A 59 3.43 -1.24 -7.46
CA GLN A 59 4.63 -1.42 -8.27
C GLN A 59 5.67 -2.28 -7.55
N LEU A 60 5.82 -2.10 -6.23
CA LEU A 60 6.73 -2.89 -5.40
C LEU A 60 6.31 -4.37 -5.32
N TYR A 61 5.01 -4.62 -5.14
CA TYR A 61 4.42 -5.96 -5.13
C TYR A 61 4.01 -6.44 -6.52
N ARG A 62 4.40 -5.76 -7.62
CA ARG A 62 4.22 -6.39 -8.94
C ARG A 62 4.97 -7.71 -8.88
N PRO A 63 4.33 -8.83 -9.25
CA PRO A 63 5.11 -10.03 -9.50
C PRO A 63 6.11 -9.61 -10.57
N ALA A 64 7.41 -9.70 -10.25
CA ALA A 64 8.42 -9.78 -11.30
C ALA A 64 7.88 -10.86 -12.23
N CYS A 65 7.51 -10.47 -13.45
CA CYS A 65 6.93 -11.32 -14.48
C CYS A 65 7.45 -12.74 -14.31
N ASN A 66 6.58 -13.70 -13.90
CA ASN A 66 6.94 -15.06 -13.52
C ASN A 66 8.21 -15.54 -14.22
N PRO A 67 9.39 -15.52 -13.57
CA PRO A 67 10.37 -16.51 -13.92
C PRO A 67 9.92 -17.78 -13.18
N GLN A 68 9.75 -18.88 -13.91
CA GLN A 68 9.62 -20.25 -13.42
C GLN A 68 8.16 -20.71 -13.16
N GLU A 69 7.35 -21.06 -14.16
CA GLU A 69 7.44 -22.27 -15.02
C GLU A 69 8.86 -22.74 -15.40
N THR A 70 9.63 -23.27 -14.45
CA THR A 70 10.83 -24.08 -14.71
C THR A 70 11.05 -25.06 -13.55
N GLU A 71 10.04 -25.85 -13.22
CA GLU A 71 10.24 -27.21 -12.69
C GLU A 71 9.28 -28.15 -13.43
N SER A 72 9.35 -28.08 -14.76
CA SER A 72 9.17 -29.25 -15.61
C SER A 72 10.58 -29.78 -15.87
N GLU A 73 10.77 -31.08 -15.72
CA GLU A 73 12.02 -31.84 -15.85
C GLU A 73 12.80 -32.07 -14.53
N ARG A 74 12.40 -33.11 -13.78
CA ARG A 74 13.10 -34.40 -13.76
C ARG A 74 12.29 -35.50 -13.11
#